data_AF-A0A7F8Q0P1-F1
#
_entry.id   AF-A0A7F8Q0P1-F1
#
_cell.length_a   1.000
_cell.length_b   1.000
_cell.length_c   1.000
_cell.angle_alpha   90.00
_cell.angle_beta   90.00
_cell.angle_gamma   90.00
#
_symmetry.space_group_name_H-M   'P 1'
#
loop_
_entity.id
_entity.type
_entity.pdbx_description
1 polymer ?
#
loop_
_entity_poly.entity_id
_entity_poly.type
_entity_poly.pdbx_seq_one_letter_code
_entity_poly.pdbx_strand_id
1 'polypeptide(L)'
;MIGVLEEARFFGIDSLIEHLEVAIKNSQPPEDHSPISRKEFVRFLLATPTKSELRCQGLNFSGADLSRLDLRYINFKMANLSRCNLAHANLCCANLERADLSGSVLDVITGGSMLNPPKEELTFSN
;
A
#
# COMPACT_ATOMS: atom_id res chain seq x y z
N MET A 1 -10.14 -18.26 -1.36
CA MET A 1 -11.44 -17.61 -1.08
C MET A 1 -12.50 -17.96 -2.10
N ILE A 2 -12.22 -17.85 -3.42
CA ILE A 2 -13.20 -18.21 -4.47
C ILE A 2 -13.76 -19.64 -4.32
N GLY A 3 -12.92 -20.65 -4.09
CA GLY A 3 -13.40 -22.02 -3.87
C GLY A 3 -14.28 -22.20 -2.62
N VAL A 4 -14.02 -21.43 -1.55
CA VAL A 4 -14.82 -21.49 -0.31
C VAL A 4 -16.20 -20.83 -0.50
N LEU A 5 -16.27 -19.79 -1.33
CA LEU A 5 -17.52 -19.15 -1.70
C LEU A 5 -18.38 -20.08 -2.59
N GLU A 6 -17.77 -20.77 -3.54
CA GLU A 6 -18.50 -21.76 -4.38
C GLU A 6 -19.07 -22.90 -3.55
N GLU A 7 -18.32 -23.37 -2.56
CA GLU A 7 -18.78 -24.42 -1.65
C GLU A 7 -19.93 -23.91 -0.75
N ALA A 8 -19.84 -22.68 -0.22
CA ALA A 8 -20.94 -22.07 0.53
C ALA A 8 -22.22 -21.90 -0.30
N ARG A 9 -22.10 -21.57 -1.60
CA ARG A 9 -23.23 -21.52 -2.54
C ARG A 9 -23.82 -22.91 -2.80
N PHE A 10 -22.97 -23.92 -2.97
CA PHE A 10 -23.40 -25.30 -3.19
C PHE A 10 -24.21 -25.85 -2.02
N PHE A 11 -23.79 -25.55 -0.78
CA PHE A 11 -24.49 -25.98 0.43
C PHE A 11 -25.62 -25.04 0.88
N GLY A 12 -25.85 -23.92 0.19
CA GLY A 12 -26.93 -22.98 0.51
C GLY A 12 -26.76 -22.28 1.86
N ILE A 13 -25.53 -21.95 2.27
CA ILE A 13 -25.26 -21.31 3.55
C ILE A 13 -25.31 -19.78 3.39
N ASP A 14 -26.52 -19.22 3.24
CA ASP A 14 -26.74 -17.80 2.89
C ASP A 14 -25.99 -16.82 3.80
N SER A 15 -26.01 -17.05 5.11
CA SER A 15 -25.27 -16.24 6.09
C SER A 15 -23.76 -16.24 5.82
N LEU A 16 -23.19 -17.36 5.40
CA LEU A 16 -21.76 -17.45 5.09
C LEU A 16 -21.46 -16.83 3.71
N ILE A 17 -22.36 -16.97 2.74
CA ILE A 17 -22.23 -16.37 1.40
C ILE A 17 -22.11 -14.84 1.53
N GLU A 18 -23.00 -14.19 2.28
CA GLU A 18 -22.94 -12.73 2.47
C GLU A 18 -21.60 -12.28 3.07
N HIS A 19 -21.12 -12.98 4.12
CA HIS A 19 -19.84 -12.67 4.74
C HIS A 19 -18.65 -12.90 3.80
N LEU A 20 -18.68 -13.97 3.02
CA LEU A 20 -17.62 -14.29 2.06
C LEU A 20 -17.60 -13.32 0.88
N GLU A 21 -18.76 -12.91 0.36
CA GLU A 21 -18.86 -11.91 -0.70
C GLU A 21 -18.31 -10.56 -0.25
N VAL A 22 -18.67 -10.12 0.97
CA VAL A 22 -18.12 -8.89 1.56
C VAL A 22 -16.61 -9.01 1.78
N ALA A 23 -16.13 -10.14 2.30
CA ALA A 23 -14.71 -10.38 2.51
C ALA A 23 -13.93 -10.40 1.18
N ILE A 24 -14.48 -11.00 0.13
CA ILE A 24 -13.88 -11.04 -1.21
C ILE A 24 -13.85 -9.64 -1.81
N LYS A 25 -14.95 -8.90 -1.76
CA LYS A 25 -15.03 -7.51 -2.25
C LYS A 25 -14.05 -6.58 -1.54
N ASN A 26 -13.82 -6.77 -0.24
CA ASN A 26 -12.84 -6.01 0.53
C ASN A 26 -11.39 -6.45 0.28
N SER A 27 -11.19 -7.67 -0.23
CA SER A 27 -9.86 -8.26 -0.49
C SER A 27 -9.41 -8.11 -1.93
N GLN A 28 -10.32 -7.88 -2.87
CA GLN A 28 -9.98 -7.64 -4.26
C GLN A 28 -9.50 -6.19 -4.42
N PRO A 29 -8.31 -5.96 -5.01
CA PRO A 29 -7.97 -4.63 -5.50
C PRO A 29 -9.03 -4.18 -6.51
N PRO A 30 -9.26 -2.87 -6.68
CA PRO A 30 -10.32 -2.37 -7.55
C PRO A 30 -10.24 -3.02 -8.93
N GLU A 31 -11.32 -3.67 -9.36
CA GLU A 31 -11.38 -4.43 -10.62
C GLU A 31 -11.36 -3.53 -11.87
N ASP A 32 -11.56 -2.24 -11.67
CA ASP A 32 -11.30 -1.21 -12.66
C ASP A 32 -9.84 -0.77 -12.50
N HIS A 33 -9.09 -0.62 -13.60
CA HIS A 33 -7.71 -0.12 -13.63
C HIS A 33 -7.52 1.27 -13.01
N SER A 34 -8.54 1.81 -12.35
CA SER A 34 -8.51 2.94 -11.43
C SER A 34 -7.28 2.92 -10.50
N PRO A 35 -6.63 4.08 -10.31
CA PRO A 35 -5.54 4.19 -9.36
C PRO A 35 -6.02 4.05 -7.91
N ILE A 36 -5.27 3.31 -7.11
CA ILE A 36 -5.47 3.18 -5.67
C ILE A 36 -5.20 4.52 -5.00
N SER A 37 -6.15 5.01 -4.23
CA SER A 37 -6.03 6.25 -3.47
C SER A 37 -5.18 6.06 -2.20
N ARG A 38 -4.63 7.17 -1.67
CA ARG A 38 -3.92 7.18 -0.38
C ARG A 38 -4.73 6.52 0.74
N LYS A 39 -6.03 6.82 0.81
CA LYS A 39 -6.93 6.33 1.86
C LYS A 39 -7.10 4.81 1.80
N GLU A 40 -7.25 4.26 0.61
CA GLU A 40 -7.34 2.81 0.41
C GLU A 40 -6.04 2.13 0.77
N PHE A 41 -4.92 2.69 0.31
CA PHE A 41 -3.62 2.12 0.61
C PHE A 41 -3.30 2.15 2.11
N VAL A 42 -3.63 3.23 2.81
CA VAL A 42 -3.50 3.29 4.28
C VAL A 42 -4.36 2.23 4.97
N ARG A 43 -5.59 1.97 4.48
CA ARG A 43 -6.39 0.86 5.01
C ARG A 43 -5.71 -0.48 4.79
N PHE A 44 -5.11 -0.72 3.63
CA PHE A 44 -4.37 -1.96 3.38
C PHE A 44 -3.17 -2.12 4.31
N LEU A 45 -2.41 -1.04 4.56
CA LEU A 45 -1.30 -1.05 5.52
C LEU A 45 -1.77 -1.37 6.94
N LEU A 46 -2.92 -0.83 7.36
CA LEU A 46 -3.48 -1.07 8.70
C LEU A 46 -4.14 -2.44 8.84
N ALA A 47 -4.74 -2.95 7.77
CA ALA A 47 -5.45 -4.24 7.76
C ALA A 47 -4.49 -5.43 7.61
N THR A 48 -3.27 -5.21 7.11
CA THR A 48 -2.30 -6.29 6.90
C THR A 48 -1.56 -6.58 8.20
N PRO A 49 -1.65 -7.80 8.75
CA PRO A 49 -0.88 -8.17 9.93
C PRO A 49 0.62 -8.05 9.65
N THR A 50 1.40 -7.64 10.64
CA THR A 50 2.87 -7.45 10.52
C THR A 50 3.65 -8.72 10.14
N LYS A 51 3.01 -9.89 10.18
CA LYS A 51 3.57 -11.19 9.78
C LYS A 51 3.24 -11.58 8.33
N SER A 52 2.47 -10.77 7.61
CA SER A 52 2.03 -11.05 6.25
C SER A 52 2.56 -9.98 5.30
N GLU A 53 3.04 -10.41 4.13
CA GLU A 53 3.48 -9.49 3.08
C GLU A 53 2.28 -8.80 2.43
N LEU A 54 2.33 -7.47 2.32
CA LEU A 54 1.36 -6.72 1.57
C LEU A 54 1.57 -6.93 0.07
N ARG A 55 0.52 -7.39 -0.63
CA ARG A 55 0.57 -7.64 -2.07
C ARG A 55 0.35 -6.34 -2.84
N CYS A 56 1.44 -5.71 -3.29
CA CYS A 56 1.39 -4.50 -4.13
C CYS A 56 1.88 -4.72 -5.57
N GLN A 57 2.15 -5.97 -5.94
CA GLN A 57 2.67 -6.32 -7.27
C GLN A 57 1.64 -6.00 -8.36
N GLY A 58 2.05 -5.27 -9.39
CA GLY A 58 1.21 -4.96 -10.54
C GLY A 58 0.05 -3.98 -10.28
N LEU A 59 -0.08 -3.43 -9.08
CA LEU A 59 -1.16 -2.51 -8.75
C LEU A 59 -0.95 -1.13 -9.36
N ASN A 60 -2.05 -0.44 -9.64
CA ASN A 60 -2.03 0.93 -10.13
C ASN A 60 -2.10 1.93 -8.96
N PHE A 61 -1.03 2.69 -8.78
CA PHE A 61 -0.89 3.82 -7.83
C PHE A 61 -0.65 5.14 -8.55
N SER A 62 -0.98 5.22 -9.85
CA SER A 62 -0.68 6.41 -10.65
C SER A 62 -1.36 7.66 -10.09
N GLY A 63 -0.59 8.73 -9.92
CA GLY A 63 -1.06 9.97 -9.29
C GLY A 63 -1.36 9.88 -7.78
N ALA A 64 -1.16 8.72 -7.13
CA ALA A 64 -1.44 8.57 -5.71
C ALA A 64 -0.48 9.42 -4.85
N ASP A 65 -0.97 9.89 -3.70
CA ASP A 65 -0.12 10.51 -2.68
C ASP A 65 0.31 9.47 -1.65
N LEU A 66 1.53 8.97 -1.78
CA LEU A 66 2.16 8.02 -0.84
C LEU A 66 3.26 8.70 0.01
N SER A 67 3.28 10.03 0.05
CA SER A 67 4.29 10.79 0.77
C SER A 67 4.29 10.47 2.27
N ARG A 68 5.49 10.48 2.86
CA ARG A 68 5.77 10.25 4.29
C ARG A 68 5.35 8.87 4.84
N LEU A 69 4.93 7.93 3.99
CA LEU A 69 4.57 6.59 4.44
C LEU A 69 5.81 5.73 4.70
N ASP A 70 5.71 4.84 5.67
CA ASP A 70 6.68 3.75 5.86
C ASP A 70 6.32 2.61 4.89
N LEU A 71 7.12 2.48 3.84
CA LEU A 71 6.92 1.53 2.74
C LEU A 71 8.04 0.48 2.70
N ARG A 72 8.74 0.30 3.82
CA ARG A 72 9.86 -0.63 3.91
C ARG A 72 9.43 -2.05 3.60
N TYR A 73 10.27 -2.77 2.87
CA TYR A 73 10.07 -4.18 2.51
C TYR A 73 8.82 -4.47 1.65
N ILE A 74 8.07 -3.46 1.21
CA ILE A 74 6.89 -3.68 0.35
C ILE A 74 7.33 -4.07 -1.06
N ASN A 75 6.64 -5.06 -1.63
CA ASN A 75 6.86 -5.50 -3.00
C ASN A 75 5.95 -4.75 -3.99
N PHE A 76 6.50 -3.72 -4.64
CA PHE A 76 5.89 -2.93 -5.71
C PHE A 76 6.32 -3.40 -7.11
N LYS A 77 6.80 -4.64 -7.27
CA LYS A 77 7.22 -5.16 -8.57
C LYS A 77 6.11 -4.96 -9.62
N MET A 78 6.48 -4.46 -10.80
CA MET A 78 5.54 -4.19 -11.91
C MET A 78 4.41 -3.19 -11.60
N ALA A 79 4.42 -2.50 -10.45
CA ALA A 79 3.38 -1.54 -10.11
C ALA A 79 3.48 -0.28 -10.98
N ASN A 80 2.33 0.35 -11.26
CA ASN A 80 2.29 1.67 -11.88
C ASN A 80 2.32 2.75 -10.79
N LEU A 81 3.47 3.37 -10.58
CA LEU A 81 3.70 4.50 -9.67
C LEU A 81 3.90 5.82 -10.45
N SER A 82 3.44 5.88 -11.71
CA SER A 82 3.61 7.08 -12.53
C SER A 82 2.90 8.28 -11.90
N ARG A 83 3.56 9.45 -11.88
CA ARG A 83 3.04 10.67 -11.25
C ARG A 83 2.71 10.53 -9.75
N CYS A 84 3.14 9.47 -9.08
CA CYS A 84 2.92 9.25 -7.66
C CYS A 84 3.78 10.22 -6.83
N ASN A 85 3.24 10.75 -5.74
CA ASN A 85 4.02 11.53 -4.77
C ASN A 85 4.59 10.57 -3.71
N LEU A 86 5.92 10.35 -3.75
CA LEU A 86 6.67 9.52 -2.81
C LEU A 86 7.61 10.37 -1.92
N ALA A 87 7.39 11.68 -1.85
CA ALA A 87 8.22 12.58 -1.05
C ALA A 87 8.26 12.14 0.42
N HIS A 88 9.47 12.04 0.96
CA HIS A 88 9.78 11.58 2.31
C HIS A 88 9.25 10.19 2.69
N ALA A 89 8.80 9.38 1.73
CA ALA A 89 8.45 7.99 2.01
C ALA A 89 9.71 7.20 2.35
N ASN A 90 9.58 6.18 3.21
CA ASN A 90 10.67 5.26 3.50
C ASN A 90 10.54 4.02 2.61
N LEU A 91 11.35 3.95 1.55
CA LEU A 91 11.38 2.83 0.60
C LEU A 91 12.54 1.85 0.88
N CYS A 92 13.14 1.89 2.08
CA CYS A 92 14.25 0.99 2.40
C CYS A 92 13.84 -0.48 2.21
N CYS A 93 14.63 -1.21 1.42
CA CYS A 93 14.37 -2.60 1.05
C CYS A 93 13.05 -2.86 0.28
N ALA A 94 12.36 -1.84 -0.24
CA ALA A 94 11.20 -2.04 -1.11
C ALA A 94 11.63 -2.64 -2.47
N ASN A 95 10.84 -3.57 -3.01
CA ASN A 95 11.09 -4.11 -4.35
C ASN A 95 10.35 -3.28 -5.40
N LEU A 96 11.09 -2.53 -6.22
CA LEU A 96 10.56 -1.69 -7.31
C LEU A 96 10.91 -2.26 -8.70
N GLU A 97 11.27 -3.55 -8.80
CA GLU A 97 11.64 -4.18 -10.07
C GLU A 97 10.52 -3.99 -11.12
N ARG A 98 10.84 -3.40 -12.27
CA ARG A 98 9.88 -3.11 -13.36
C ARG A 98 8.70 -2.20 -12.99
N ALA A 99 8.75 -1.48 -11.87
CA ALA A 99 7.73 -0.49 -11.55
C ALA A 99 7.86 0.74 -12.48
N ASP A 100 6.73 1.32 -12.90
CA ASP A 100 6.73 2.58 -13.63
C ASP A 100 6.74 3.75 -12.66
N LEU A 101 7.85 4.49 -12.58
CA LEU A 101 8.02 5.67 -11.71
C LEU A 101 7.98 6.99 -12.52
N SER A 102 7.54 6.95 -13.78
CA SER A 102 7.58 8.11 -14.68
C SER A 102 6.84 9.31 -14.10
N GLY A 103 7.55 10.43 -13.91
CA GLY A 103 6.98 11.66 -13.34
C GLY A 103 6.62 11.59 -11.85
N SER A 104 7.06 10.55 -11.13
CA SER A 104 6.90 10.48 -9.68
C SER A 104 7.80 11.49 -8.95
N VAL A 105 7.35 11.96 -7.79
CA VAL A 105 8.14 12.84 -6.91
C VAL A 105 8.88 11.98 -5.89
N LEU A 106 10.20 11.87 -6.04
CA LEU A 106 11.07 11.04 -5.21
C LEU A 106 12.01 11.92 -4.37
N ASP A 107 11.51 12.51 -3.30
CA ASP A 107 12.36 13.07 -2.22
C ASP A 107 12.49 12.05 -1.08
N VAL A 108 12.94 10.85 -1.44
CA VAL A 108 12.87 9.65 -0.59
C VAL A 108 14.00 9.68 0.45
N ILE A 109 13.67 9.36 1.69
CA ILE A 109 14.67 9.18 2.75
C ILE A 109 15.32 7.80 2.53
N THR A 110 16.29 7.74 1.63
CA THR A 110 17.17 6.57 1.52
C THR A 110 18.10 6.58 2.73
N GLY A 111 18.37 5.41 3.32
CA GLY A 111 19.13 5.25 4.56
C GLY A 111 20.60 5.74 4.55
N GLY A 112 21.00 6.57 3.58
CA GLY A 112 22.28 7.27 3.53
C GLY A 112 22.21 8.76 3.90
N SER A 113 21.03 9.36 4.10
CA SER A 113 20.90 10.80 4.42
C SER A 113 20.43 11.06 5.87
N MET A 114 21.01 10.34 6.82
CA MET A 114 20.98 10.72 8.25
C MET A 114 22.07 11.78 8.52
N LEU A 115 21.89 13.01 8.03
CA LEU A 115 22.69 14.16 8.47
C LEU A 115 21.83 15.44 8.62
N ASN A 116 20.73 15.32 9.37
CA ASN A 116 20.32 16.23 10.45
C ASN A 116 18.83 16.02 10.73
N PRO A 117 18.44 15.47 11.89
CA PRO A 117 17.12 15.80 12.40
C PRO A 117 17.05 17.33 12.60
N PRO A 118 15.91 17.99 12.31
CA PRO A 118 15.72 19.38 12.69
C PRO A 118 15.93 19.48 14.21
N LYS A 119 16.84 20.35 14.65
CA LYS A 119 16.96 20.69 16.06
C LYS A 119 15.65 21.36 16.44
N GLU A 120 14.76 20.63 17.12
CA GLU A 120 13.73 21.29 17.92
C GLU A 120 14.46 22.09 19.00
N GLU A 121 14.45 23.42 18.83
CA GLU A 121 14.67 24.36 19.92
C GLU A 121 13.59 24.11 20.97
N LEU A 122 13.89 23.21 21.91
CA LEU A 122 13.24 23.25 23.22
C LEU A 122 13.87 24.39 24.01
N THR A 123 13.45 25.61 23.69
CA THR A 123 13.52 26.74 24.63
C THR A 123 12.54 26.45 25.75
N PHE A 124 12.97 25.72 26.77
CA PHE A 124 12.36 25.83 28.08
C PHE A 124 13.11 26.92 28.84
N SER A 125 12.52 28.11 28.80
CA SER A 125 12.75 29.13 29.81
C SER A 125 12.36 28.56 31.17
N ASN A 126 13.30 28.60 32.11
CA ASN A 126 13.04 28.89 33.53
C ASN A 126 14.33 29.38 34.18
#